data_AF-A0A7L3WK56-F1
#
_entry.id   AF-A0A7L3WK56-F1
#
_cell.length_a   1.000
_cell.length_b   1.000
_cell.length_c   1.000
_cell.angle_alpha   90.00
_cell.angle_beta   90.00
_cell.angle_gamma   90.00
#
_symmetry.space_group_name_H-M   'P 1'
#
loop_
_entity.id
_entity.type
_entity.pdbx_description
1 polymer ?
#
loop_
_entity_poly.entity_id
_entity_poly.type
_entity_poly.pdbx_seq_one_letter_code
_entity_poly.pdbx_strand_id
1 'polypeptide(L)'
;DLSRSVTARQKLEAQLTENNIVKEELELLDSTNTIFKLMGPVLVKQEMDEAKTTVAKRLDYITGEIKRYEQQMQELERRSEQQRETLGRLQQELQRAQGKA
;
A
#
# COMPACT_ATOMS: atom_id res chain seq x y z
N ASP A 1 0.54 -12.07 -7.56
CA ASP A 1 1.93 -11.78 -7.97
C ASP A 1 2.55 -10.87 -6.90
N LEU A 2 3.61 -11.36 -6.24
CA LEU A 2 4.26 -10.67 -5.13
C LEU A 2 4.89 -9.34 -5.60
N SER A 3 5.53 -9.34 -6.77
CA SER A 3 6.19 -8.15 -7.33
C SER A 3 5.19 -7.01 -7.53
N ARG A 4 4.03 -7.29 -8.13
CA ARG A 4 2.95 -6.29 -8.31
C ARG A 4 2.45 -5.73 -6.97
N SER A 5 2.35 -6.56 -5.94
CA SER A 5 1.88 -6.15 -4.61
C SER A 5 2.91 -5.23 -3.93
N VAL A 6 4.19 -5.55 -4.06
CA VAL A 6 5.31 -4.72 -3.57
C VAL A 6 5.30 -3.35 -4.26
N THR A 7 5.21 -3.31 -5.59
CA THR A 7 5.19 -2.04 -6.33
C THR A 7 3.98 -1.18 -5.96
N ALA A 8 2.80 -1.79 -5.81
CA ALA A 8 1.60 -1.09 -5.37
C ALA A 8 1.76 -0.50 -3.96
N ARG A 9 2.31 -1.28 -3.02
CA ARG A 9 2.59 -0.82 -1.65
C ARG A 9 3.57 0.35 -1.63
N GLN A 10 4.68 0.27 -2.37
CA GLN A 10 5.67 1.36 -2.46
C GLN A 10 5.06 2.66 -3.00
N LYS A 11 4.17 2.56 -4.00
CA LYS A 11 3.45 3.72 -4.51
C LYS A 11 2.54 4.34 -3.45
N LEU A 12 1.84 3.52 -2.67
CA LEU A 12 0.98 4.00 -1.58
C LEU A 12 1.79 4.63 -0.45
N GLU A 13 2.99 4.15 -0.15
CA GLU A 13 3.88 4.77 0.84
C GLU A 13 4.33 6.16 0.42
N ALA A 14 4.69 6.35 -0.85
CA ALA A 14 5.01 7.69 -1.37
C ALA A 14 3.81 8.64 -1.22
N GLN A 15 2.61 8.17 -1.60
CA GLN A 15 1.38 8.95 -1.45
C GLN A 15 1.05 9.24 0.02
N LEU A 16 1.30 8.29 0.93
CA LEU A 16 1.09 8.48 2.36
C LEU A 16 1.95 9.63 2.89
N THR A 17 3.24 9.62 2.55
CA THR A 17 4.19 10.69 2.91
C THR A 17 3.73 12.04 2.37
N GLU A 18 3.39 12.12 1.08
CA GLU A 18 2.90 13.38 0.48
C GLU A 18 1.63 13.90 1.17
N ASN A 19 0.68 13.03 1.51
CA ASN A 19 -0.56 13.46 2.16
C ASN A 19 -0.35 13.84 3.64
N ASN A 20 0.64 13.24 4.33
CA ASN A 20 1.03 13.67 5.66
C ASN A 20 1.63 15.07 5.63
N ILE A 21 2.50 15.36 4.66
CA ILE A 21 3.04 16.71 4.46
C ILE A 21 1.90 17.70 4.23
N VAL A 22 0.95 17.40 3.35
CA VAL A 22 -0.21 18.29 3.13
C VAL A 22 -1.04 18.49 4.40
N LYS A 23 -1.22 17.44 5.22
CA LYS A 23 -1.92 17.56 6.51
C LYS A 23 -1.19 18.51 7.46
N GLU A 24 0.13 18.35 7.59
CA GLU A 24 0.97 19.23 8.41
C GLU A 24 0.92 20.68 7.93
N GLU A 25 1.03 20.92 6.62
CA GLU A 25 0.90 22.25 6.02
C GLU A 25 -0.48 22.87 6.30
N LEU A 26 -1.57 22.09 6.15
CA LEU A 26 -2.93 22.56 6.46
C LEU A 26 -3.14 22.90 7.95
N GLU A 27 -2.37 22.29 8.85
CA GLU A 27 -2.41 22.60 10.29
C GLU A 27 -1.72 23.94 10.62
N LEU A 28 -0.81 24.40 9.76
CA LEU A 28 -0.12 25.70 9.91
C LEU A 28 -0.93 26.88 9.39
N LEU A 29 -1.96 26.63 8.57
CA LEU A 29 -2.78 27.69 7.96
C LEU A 29 -3.81 28.27 8.94
N ASP A 30 -4.06 29.57 8.81
CA ASP A 30 -5.07 30.31 9.55
C ASP A 30 -6.23 30.78 8.66
N SER A 31 -7.20 31.49 9.25
CA SER A 31 -8.41 31.97 8.56
C SER A 31 -8.15 33.02 7.47
N THR A 32 -6.95 33.58 7.39
CA THR A 32 -6.56 34.55 6.34
C THR A 32 -6.11 33.84 5.07
N ASN A 33 -5.71 32.57 5.16
CA ASN A 33 -5.30 31.78 4.01
C ASN A 33 -6.53 31.29 3.22
N THR A 34 -6.44 31.34 1.89
CA THR A 34 -7.47 30.79 0.99
C THR A 34 -6.97 29.50 0.36
N ILE A 35 -7.76 28.43 0.46
CA ILE A 35 -7.45 27.14 -0.15
C ILE A 35 -8.16 26.99 -1.48
N PHE A 36 -7.44 26.42 -2.44
CA PHE A 36 -7.99 26.01 -3.71
C PHE A 36 -7.67 24.54 -3.99
N LYS A 37 -8.63 23.83 -4.60
CA LYS A 37 -8.50 22.44 -5.03
C LYS A 37 -8.43 22.37 -6.54
N LEU A 38 -7.38 21.73 -7.05
CA LEU A 38 -7.25 21.42 -8.47
C LEU A 38 -8.06 20.16 -8.81
N MET A 39 -8.97 20.28 -9.78
CA MET A 39 -9.77 19.19 -10.32
C MET A 39 -9.67 19.19 -11.85
N GLY A 40 -8.86 18.27 -12.40
CA GLY A 40 -8.56 18.28 -13.84
C GLY A 40 -7.94 19.62 -14.25
N PRO A 41 -8.50 20.33 -15.26
CA PRO A 41 -8.00 21.64 -15.67
C PRO A 41 -8.56 22.81 -14.84
N VAL A 42 -9.38 22.56 -13.81
CA VAL A 42 -10.12 23.60 -13.08
C VAL A 42 -9.60 23.74 -11.66
N LEU A 43 -9.45 24.99 -11.18
CA LEU A 43 -9.10 25.32 -9.81
C LEU A 43 -10.33 25.91 -9.11
N VAL A 44 -10.81 25.26 -8.04
CA VAL A 44 -12.00 25.71 -7.28
C VAL A 44 -11.63 26.11 -5.87
N LYS A 45 -12.26 27.17 -5.33
CA LYS A 45 -12.10 27.54 -3.92
C LYS A 45 -12.67 26.41 -3.05
N GLN A 46 -11.97 26.05 -1.99
CA GLN A 46 -12.40 25.03 -1.03
C GLN A 46 -12.28 25.56 0.39
N GLU A 47 -13.23 25.19 1.25
CA GLU A 47 -13.19 25.55 2.66
C GLU A 47 -12.10 24.76 3.41
N MET A 48 -11.48 25.41 4.40
CA MET A 48 -10.37 24.84 5.18
C MET A 48 -10.72 23.50 5.83
N ASP A 49 -11.89 23.42 6.47
CA ASP A 49 -12.33 22.21 7.17
C ASP A 49 -12.64 21.06 6.21
N GLU A 50 -13.15 21.38 5.01
CA GLU A 50 -13.37 20.38 3.96
C GLU A 50 -12.04 19.85 3.41
N ALA A 51 -11.04 20.71 3.24
CA ALA A 51 -9.70 20.32 2.82
C ALA A 51 -9.06 19.37 3.86
N LYS A 52 -9.10 19.74 5.14
CA LYS A 52 -8.61 18.90 6.25
C LYS A 52 -9.32 17.54 6.30
N THR A 53 -10.65 17.54 6.19
CA THR A 53 -11.45 16.31 6.17
C THR A 53 -11.12 15.43 4.96
N THR A 54 -10.88 16.03 3.80
CA THR A 54 -10.52 15.29 2.57
C THR A 54 -9.16 14.61 2.71
N VAL A 55 -8.17 15.32 3.24
CA VAL A 55 -6.82 14.79 3.46
C VAL A 55 -6.85 13.68 4.51
N ALA A 56 -7.57 13.86 5.62
CA ALA A 56 -7.74 12.83 6.65
C ALA A 56 -8.36 11.53 6.08
N LYS A 57 -9.47 11.63 5.35
CA LYS A 57 -10.10 10.46 4.71
C LYS A 57 -9.18 9.75 3.72
N ARG A 58 -8.34 10.51 3.01
CA ARG A 58 -7.37 9.95 2.07
C ARG A 58 -6.26 9.20 2.82
N LEU A 59 -5.75 9.75 3.92
CA LEU A 59 -4.76 9.08 4.78
C LEU A 59 -5.31 7.76 5.34
N ASP A 60 -6.56 7.75 5.82
CA ASP A 60 -7.22 6.54 6.32
C ASP A 60 -7.32 5.46 5.22
N TYR A 61 -7.75 5.86 4.03
CA TYR A 61 -7.85 4.97 2.88
C TYR A 61 -6.48 4.38 2.49
N ILE A 62 -5.46 5.23 2.32
CA ILE A 62 -4.11 4.79 1.95
C ILE A 62 -3.55 3.84 3.00
N THR A 63 -3.71 4.15 4.28
CA THR A 63 -3.25 3.30 5.39
C THR A 63 -3.96 1.94 5.38
N GLY A 64 -5.27 1.92 5.11
CA GLY A 64 -6.03 0.69 4.95
C GLY A 64 -5.54 -0.17 3.78
N GLU A 65 -5.27 0.45 2.63
CA GLU A 65 -4.78 -0.25 1.44
C GLU A 65 -3.36 -0.80 1.63
N ILE A 66 -2.47 -0.08 2.32
CA ILE A 66 -1.13 -0.58 2.69
C ILE A 66 -1.27 -1.87 3.50
N LYS A 67 -2.09 -1.87 4.56
CA LYS A 67 -2.33 -3.06 5.39
C LYS A 67 -2.87 -4.23 4.56
N ARG A 68 -3.77 -3.96 3.61
CA ARG A 68 -4.31 -4.99 2.71
C ARG A 68 -3.21 -5.61 1.85
N TYR A 69 -2.31 -4.79 1.29
CA TYR A 69 -1.19 -5.29 0.51
C TYR A 69 -0.17 -6.06 1.36
N GLU A 70 0.12 -5.61 2.58
CA GLU A 70 0.99 -6.34 3.51
C GLU A 70 0.45 -7.74 3.83
N GLN A 71 -0.85 -7.84 4.13
CA GLN A 71 -1.51 -9.14 4.34
C GLN A 71 -1.44 -10.03 3.10
N GLN A 72 -1.68 -9.46 1.91
CA GLN A 72 -1.59 -10.19 0.66
C GLN A 72 -0.18 -10.70 0.38
N MET A 73 0.85 -9.89 0.67
CA MET A 73 2.25 -10.28 0.53
C MET A 73 2.61 -11.42 1.46
N GLN A 74 2.25 -11.32 2.75
CA GLN A 74 2.48 -12.38 3.74
C GLN A 74 1.84 -13.71 3.33
N GLU A 75 0.59 -13.68 2.83
CA GLU A 75 -0.09 -14.90 2.37
C GLU A 75 0.58 -15.50 1.12
N LEU A 76 1.02 -14.68 0.18
CA LEU A 76 1.75 -15.15 -1.01
C LEU A 76 3.10 -15.79 -0.64
N GLU A 77 3.83 -15.19 0.29
CA GLU A 77 5.09 -15.72 0.80
C GLU A 77 4.87 -17.05 1.53
N ARG A 78 3.87 -17.11 2.42
CA ARG A 78 3.49 -18.34 3.12
C ARG A 78 3.15 -19.48 2.16
N ARG A 79 2.36 -19.18 1.12
CA ARG A 79 2.01 -20.17 0.09
C ARG A 79 3.22 -20.63 -0.72
N SER A 80 4.12 -19.71 -1.05
CA SER A 80 5.37 -20.02 -1.75
C SER A 80 6.24 -20.97 -0.93
N GLU A 81 6.37 -20.74 0.38
CA GLU A 81 7.15 -21.59 1.27
C GLU A 81 6.54 -22.99 1.39
N GLN A 82 5.22 -23.09 1.57
CA GLN A 82 4.52 -24.38 1.64
C GLN A 82 4.71 -25.22 0.36
N GLN A 83 4.66 -24.57 -0.80
CA GLN A 83 4.91 -25.23 -2.08
C GLN A 83 6.37 -25.70 -2.19
N ARG A 84 7.32 -24.88 -1.72
CA ARG A 84 8.74 -25.22 -1.70
C ARG A 84 9.03 -26.44 -0.81
N GLU A 85 8.45 -26.49 0.38
CA GLU A 85 8.56 -27.64 1.27
C GLU A 85 7.99 -28.91 0.62
N THR A 86 6.82 -28.80 0.01
CA THR A 86 6.15 -29.92 -0.68
C THR A 86 7.02 -30.46 -1.83
N LEU A 87 7.57 -29.56 -2.66
CA LEU A 87 8.48 -29.92 -3.74
C LEU A 87 9.75 -30.59 -3.20
N GLY A 88 10.32 -30.08 -2.11
CA GLY A 88 11.49 -30.68 -1.47
C GLY A 88 11.24 -32.10 -0.98
N ARG A 89 10.07 -32.37 -0.37
CA ARG A 89 9.68 -33.72 0.06
C ARG A 89 9.55 -34.68 -1.12
N LEU A 90 8.85 -34.26 -2.17
CA LEU A 90 8.67 -35.08 -3.38
C LEU A 90 10.00 -35.39 -4.08
N GLN A 91 10.93 -34.41 -4.13
CA GLN A 91 12.27 -34.63 -4.68
C GLN A 91 13.07 -35.65 -3.86
N GLN A 92 13.00 -35.59 -2.53
CA GLN A 92 13.65 -36.58 -1.66
C GLN A 92 13.06 -37.98 -1.82
N GLU A 93 11.74 -38.09 -1.94
CA GLU A 93 11.06 -39.38 -2.19
C GLU A 93 11.47 -40.00 -3.52
N LEU A 94 11.51 -39.20 -4.59
CA LEU A 94 11.95 -39.65 -5.91
C LEU A 94 13.40 -40.14 -5.89
N GLN A 95 14.30 -39.41 -5.24
CA GLN A 95 15.71 -39.79 -5.12
C GLN A 95 15.87 -41.12 -4.34
N ARG A 96 15.10 -41.32 -3.27
CA ARG A 96 15.09 -42.59 -2.52
C ARG A 96 14.53 -43.75 -3.33
N ALA A 97 13.54 -43.52 -4.17
CA ALA A 97 12.97 -44.54 -5.04
C ALA A 97 13.96 -44.94 -6.15
N GLN A 98 14.68 -43.98 -6.74
CA GLN A 98 15.67 -44.22 -7.80
C GLN A 98 16.95 -44.87 -7.27
N GLY A 99 17.41 -44.56 -6.06
CA GLY A 99 18.58 -45.20 -5.44
C GLY A 99 18.35 -46.62 -4.92
N LYS A 100 17.11 -47.13 -4.99
CA LYS A 100 16.74 -48.52 -4.64
C LYS A 100 16.61 -49.44 -5.87
N ALA A 101 16.81 -48.91 -7.08
CA ALA A 101 16.83 -49.67 -8.34
C ALA A 101 18.25 -50.10 -8.73
#